data_AF-A0A7J9TUG8-F1
#
_entry.id   AF-A0A7J9TUG8-F1
#
_cell.length_a   1.000
_cell.length_b   1.000
_cell.length_c   1.000
_cell.angle_alpha   90.00
_cell.angle_beta   90.00
_cell.angle_gamma   90.00
#
_symmetry.space_group_name_H-M   'P 1'
#
loop_
_entity.id
_entity.type
_entity.pdbx_description
1 polymer ?
#
loop_
_entity_poly.entity_id
_entity_poly.type
_entity_poly.pdbx_seq_one_letter_code
_entity_poly.pdbx_strand_id
1 'polypeptide(L)'
;MQQIHINRNRINSIEFDKSDITIPLDPGNECSIELPIINYGSPTHVYLSVSDTLRKNVRFLSDNVYVANQEYAPVLIKLPADLTTLEGEMKVTTGYGSLTESFRVIIGEIPEVSKPMSVIDVDERLAFPNYKQDRTSSRDDWDIDPSKNPDKNRKKEISFSFPDTFILPLLIILLVVVILLVTFAFNLIHVLYGALAVSILIIILMVYAVMHLLAKNN
;
A
#
# COMPACT_ATOMS: atom_id res chain seq x y z
N MET A 1 -9.54 12.27 -17.92
CA MET A 1 -9.23 10.88 -17.52
C MET A 1 -8.67 10.92 -16.11
N GLN A 2 -8.96 9.93 -15.28
CA GLN A 2 -8.49 9.83 -13.90
C GLN A 2 -7.08 9.23 -13.87
N GLN A 3 -6.21 9.67 -12.98
CA GLN A 3 -4.93 9.02 -12.70
C GLN A 3 -4.83 8.64 -11.23
N ILE A 4 -4.19 7.50 -10.97
CA ILE A 4 -3.83 7.06 -9.63
C ILE A 4 -2.33 7.29 -9.48
N HIS A 5 -1.95 8.06 -8.47
CA HIS A 5 -0.57 8.25 -8.08
C HIS A 5 -0.29 7.47 -6.80
N ILE A 6 0.86 6.81 -6.74
CA ILE A 6 1.29 6.04 -5.58
C ILE A 6 2.71 6.47 -5.22
N ASN A 7 2.98 6.58 -3.92
CA ASN A 7 4.28 7.00 -3.40
C ASN A 7 4.71 8.42 -3.81
N ARG A 8 3.77 9.30 -4.21
CA ARG A 8 4.11 10.64 -4.68
C ARG A 8 4.50 11.57 -3.53
N ASN A 9 3.67 11.63 -2.48
CA ASN A 9 3.89 12.53 -1.36
C ASN A 9 4.57 11.85 -0.16
N ARG A 10 4.31 10.56 0.07
CA ARG A 10 4.90 9.76 1.15
C ARG A 10 4.95 8.28 0.79
N ILE A 11 5.72 7.50 1.55
CA ILE A 11 5.75 6.04 1.36
C ILE A 11 4.33 5.47 1.53
N ASN A 12 3.94 4.65 0.58
CA ASN A 12 2.62 4.03 0.40
C ASN A 12 1.46 5.02 0.29
N SER A 13 1.69 6.31 0.01
CA SER A 13 0.56 7.20 -0.29
C SER A 13 -0.15 6.80 -1.55
N ILE A 14 -1.44 7.09 -1.57
CA ILE A 14 -2.30 6.99 -2.74
C ILE A 14 -2.89 8.39 -2.94
N GLU A 15 -2.79 8.93 -4.13
CA GLU A 15 -3.38 10.20 -4.52
C GLU A 15 -4.15 10.07 -5.83
N PHE A 16 -5.16 10.92 -6.00
CA PHE A 16 -6.04 10.95 -7.15
C PHE A 16 -6.02 12.35 -7.77
N ASP A 17 -6.08 12.44 -9.10
CA ASP A 17 -6.21 13.73 -9.80
C ASP A 17 -7.51 14.46 -9.45
N LYS A 18 -8.60 13.69 -9.30
CA LYS A 18 -9.93 14.20 -8.97
C LYS A 18 -10.54 13.34 -7.87
N SER A 19 -11.37 13.98 -7.04
CA SER A 19 -12.20 13.32 -6.02
C SER A 19 -13.31 12.46 -6.63
N ASP A 20 -13.75 12.83 -7.82
CA ASP A 20 -14.89 12.27 -8.51
C ASP A 20 -14.67 12.27 -10.03
N ILE A 21 -15.18 11.22 -10.68
CA ILE A 21 -15.13 11.07 -12.13
C ILE A 21 -16.49 10.69 -12.67
N THR A 22 -16.78 11.14 -13.88
CA THR A 22 -17.94 10.71 -14.64
C THR A 22 -17.51 9.95 -15.88
N ILE A 23 -18.15 8.81 -16.10
CA ILE A 23 -17.96 7.95 -17.25
C ILE A 23 -19.28 7.98 -18.05
N PRO A 24 -19.35 8.74 -19.15
CA PRO A 24 -20.56 8.82 -19.96
C PRO A 24 -20.81 7.48 -20.64
N LEU A 25 -22.00 6.91 -20.42
CA LEU A 25 -22.40 5.62 -20.98
C LEU A 25 -23.92 5.56 -21.10
N ASP A 26 -24.44 5.16 -22.26
CA ASP A 26 -25.90 5.02 -22.42
C ASP A 26 -26.43 3.75 -21.72
N PRO A 27 -27.69 3.75 -21.26
CA PRO A 27 -28.29 2.56 -20.65
C PRO A 27 -28.24 1.34 -21.57
N GLY A 28 -27.79 0.21 -21.02
CA GLY A 28 -27.66 -1.06 -21.75
C GLY A 28 -26.33 -1.25 -22.47
N ASN A 29 -25.49 -0.22 -22.57
CA ASN A 29 -24.18 -0.30 -23.20
C ASN A 29 -23.07 -0.69 -22.23
N GLU A 30 -21.92 -1.03 -22.81
CA GLU A 30 -20.68 -1.32 -22.10
C GLU A 30 -19.52 -0.55 -22.72
N CYS A 31 -18.52 -0.22 -21.91
CA CYS A 31 -17.29 0.41 -22.35
C CYS A 31 -16.09 -0.17 -21.60
N SER A 32 -14.92 -0.02 -22.18
CA SER A 32 -13.64 -0.34 -21.54
C SER A 32 -12.84 0.94 -21.41
N ILE A 33 -12.31 1.19 -20.22
CA ILE A 33 -11.39 2.30 -19.96
C ILE A 33 -10.07 1.77 -19.42
N GLU A 34 -9.02 2.55 -19.61
CA GLU A 34 -7.73 2.31 -18.98
C GLU A 34 -7.54 3.29 -17.85
N LEU A 35 -7.18 2.77 -16.67
CA LEU A 35 -6.87 3.56 -15.49
C LEU A 35 -5.36 3.59 -15.29
N PRO A 36 -4.69 4.73 -15.59
CA PRO A 36 -3.26 4.88 -15.39
C PRO A 36 -2.91 4.88 -13.89
N ILE A 37 -1.93 4.07 -13.53
CA ILE A 37 -1.36 3.99 -12.19
C ILE A 37 0.12 4.33 -12.29
N ILE A 38 0.54 5.40 -11.63
CA ILE A 38 1.92 5.91 -11.65
C ILE A 38 2.52 5.77 -10.25
N ASN A 39 3.59 5.01 -10.16
CA ASN A 39 4.36 4.78 -8.95
C ASN A 39 5.64 5.62 -8.97
N TYR A 40 5.80 6.48 -7.96
CA TYR A 40 6.98 7.34 -7.79
C TYR A 40 8.04 6.74 -6.84
N GLY A 41 7.81 5.54 -6.32
CA GLY A 41 8.69 4.86 -5.36
C GLY A 41 9.16 3.49 -5.86
N SER A 42 9.48 2.61 -4.91
CA SER A 42 9.86 1.22 -5.22
C SER A 42 8.68 0.45 -5.84
N PRO A 43 8.94 -0.52 -6.74
CA PRO A 43 7.90 -1.34 -7.34
C PRO A 43 6.99 -1.99 -6.28
N THR A 44 5.67 -1.91 -6.49
CA THR A 44 4.68 -2.37 -5.51
C THR A 44 3.47 -3.01 -6.18
N HIS A 45 2.79 -3.88 -5.44
CA HIS A 45 1.46 -4.36 -5.80
C HIS A 45 0.39 -3.36 -5.38
N VAL A 46 -0.63 -3.24 -6.23
CA VAL A 46 -1.79 -2.38 -6.06
C VAL A 46 -3.02 -3.23 -6.27
N TYR A 47 -3.88 -3.26 -5.25
CA TYR A 47 -5.15 -3.96 -5.33
C TYR A 47 -6.28 -2.96 -5.65
N LEU A 48 -7.05 -3.26 -6.69
CA LEU A 48 -8.18 -2.47 -7.16
C LEU A 48 -9.48 -3.15 -6.79
N SER A 49 -10.40 -2.41 -6.20
CA SER A 49 -11.73 -2.90 -5.89
C SER A 49 -12.76 -1.80 -6.08
N VAL A 50 -14.04 -2.17 -5.99
CA VAL A 50 -15.16 -1.22 -6.10
C VAL A 50 -16.13 -1.41 -4.94
N SER A 51 -16.95 -0.40 -4.69
CA SER A 51 -18.09 -0.50 -3.78
C SER A 51 -19.10 -1.56 -4.23
N ASP A 52 -19.90 -2.07 -3.30
CA ASP A 52 -20.93 -3.07 -3.60
C ASP A 52 -21.95 -2.61 -4.65
N THR A 53 -22.20 -1.30 -4.73
CA THR A 53 -23.07 -0.68 -5.74
C THR A 53 -22.55 -0.87 -7.15
N LEU A 54 -21.23 -0.82 -7.35
CA LEU A 54 -20.58 -0.95 -8.65
C LEU A 54 -20.15 -2.39 -8.98
N ARG A 55 -20.07 -3.26 -7.98
CA ARG A 55 -19.46 -4.60 -8.09
C ARG A 55 -20.05 -5.51 -9.17
N LYS A 56 -21.33 -5.35 -9.51
CA LYS A 56 -21.99 -6.12 -10.58
C LYS A 56 -21.70 -5.58 -11.97
N ASN A 57 -21.31 -4.31 -12.07
CA ASN A 57 -21.32 -3.51 -13.28
C ASN A 57 -19.93 -3.04 -13.71
N VAL A 58 -18.99 -3.00 -12.77
CA VAL A 58 -17.60 -2.62 -12.98
C VAL A 58 -16.73 -3.83 -12.67
N ARG A 59 -15.87 -4.19 -13.62
CA ARG A 59 -14.93 -5.30 -13.51
C ARG A 59 -13.54 -4.87 -13.93
N PHE A 60 -12.58 -5.09 -13.06
CA PHE A 60 -11.16 -5.01 -13.42
C PHE A 60 -10.78 -6.29 -14.16
N LEU A 61 -10.05 -6.15 -15.28
CA LEU A 61 -9.45 -7.31 -15.95
C LEU A 61 -8.30 -7.89 -15.12
N SER A 62 -7.61 -7.04 -14.37
CA SER A 62 -6.63 -7.40 -13.35
C SER A 62 -6.86 -6.52 -12.14
N ASP A 63 -7.22 -7.12 -11.01
CA ASP A 63 -7.45 -6.43 -9.74
C ASP A 63 -6.19 -6.34 -8.88
N ASN A 64 -5.15 -7.13 -9.15
CA ASN A 64 -3.85 -7.06 -8.48
C ASN A 64 -2.74 -6.72 -9.49
N VAL A 65 -2.40 -5.43 -9.57
CA VAL A 65 -1.46 -4.90 -10.55
C VAL A 65 -0.09 -4.70 -9.92
N TYR A 66 0.97 -5.21 -10.55
CA TYR A 66 2.35 -4.92 -10.17
C TYR A 66 2.84 -3.66 -10.90
N VAL A 67 3.13 -2.58 -10.17
CA VAL A 67 3.44 -1.27 -10.74
C VAL A 67 4.88 -0.89 -10.44
N ALA A 68 5.75 -0.97 -11.45
CA ALA A 68 7.15 -0.59 -11.34
C ALA A 68 7.39 0.92 -11.54
N ASN A 69 6.73 1.51 -12.54
CA ASN A 69 6.78 2.95 -12.82
C ASN A 69 5.41 3.45 -13.25
N GLN A 70 4.91 2.97 -14.39
CA GLN A 70 3.58 3.31 -14.87
C GLN A 70 2.94 2.08 -15.50
N GLU A 71 1.70 1.81 -15.10
CA GLU A 71 0.90 0.70 -15.62
C GLU A 71 -0.52 1.18 -15.92
N TYR A 72 -1.20 0.45 -16.79
CA TYR A 72 -2.58 0.74 -17.17
C TYR A 72 -3.47 -0.43 -16.75
N ALA A 73 -4.39 -0.17 -15.83
CA ALA A 73 -5.36 -1.17 -15.40
C ALA A 73 -6.61 -1.09 -16.29
N PRO A 74 -6.94 -2.13 -17.07
CA PRO A 74 -8.15 -2.12 -17.89
C PRO A 74 -9.39 -2.40 -17.03
N VAL A 75 -10.41 -1.57 -17.19
CA VAL A 75 -11.68 -1.62 -16.46
C VAL A 75 -12.83 -1.74 -17.45
N LEU A 76 -13.58 -2.84 -17.35
CA LEU A 76 -14.82 -3.05 -18.07
C LEU A 76 -15.98 -2.48 -17.25
N ILE A 77 -16.81 -1.66 -17.89
CA ILE A 77 -17.92 -0.96 -17.24
C ILE A 77 -19.18 -1.17 -18.07
N LYS A 78 -20.25 -1.59 -17.40
CA LYS A 78 -21.55 -1.85 -18.02
C LYS A 78 -22.65 -1.11 -17.27
N LEU A 79 -23.43 -0.30 -17.98
CA LEU A 79 -24.63 0.32 -17.45
C LEU A 79 -25.84 -0.56 -17.78
N PRO A 80 -26.62 -1.04 -16.79
CA PRO A 80 -27.85 -1.78 -17.04
C PRO A 80 -28.87 -0.95 -17.82
N ALA A 81 -29.71 -1.60 -18.62
CA ALA A 81 -30.73 -0.90 -19.43
C ALA A 81 -31.85 -0.26 -18.60
N ASP A 82 -32.03 -0.72 -17.36
CA ASP A 82 -33.02 -0.22 -16.40
C ASP A 82 -32.54 0.99 -15.60
N LEU A 83 -31.26 1.36 -15.70
CA LEU A 83 -30.65 2.45 -14.96
C LEU A 83 -30.09 3.52 -15.89
N THR A 84 -30.37 4.79 -15.58
CA THR A 84 -29.79 5.95 -16.27
C THR A 84 -28.44 6.37 -15.70
N THR A 85 -28.24 6.13 -14.41
CA THR A 85 -27.03 6.53 -13.68
C THR A 85 -26.72 5.49 -12.60
N LEU A 86 -25.44 5.20 -12.41
CA LEU A 86 -24.94 4.33 -11.35
C LEU A 86 -23.79 5.04 -10.62
N GLU A 87 -23.85 5.08 -9.29
CA GLU A 87 -22.85 5.74 -8.45
C GLU A 87 -22.18 4.75 -7.48
N GLY A 88 -20.90 4.98 -7.22
CA GLY A 88 -20.19 4.35 -6.14
C GLY A 88 -18.74 4.79 -6.06
N GLU A 89 -17.88 3.90 -5.59
CA GLU A 89 -16.47 4.21 -5.36
C GLU A 89 -15.58 3.17 -6.00
N MET A 90 -14.48 3.63 -6.59
CA MET A 90 -13.33 2.79 -6.89
C MET A 90 -12.32 2.95 -5.75
N LYS A 91 -11.83 1.82 -5.26
CA LYS A 91 -10.92 1.72 -4.11
C LYS A 91 -9.58 1.19 -4.58
N VAL A 92 -8.52 1.82 -4.10
CA VAL A 92 -7.14 1.45 -4.36
C VAL A 92 -6.50 1.09 -3.03
N THR A 93 -5.88 -0.07 -2.97
CA THR A 93 -5.24 -0.57 -1.77
C THR A 93 -3.76 -0.88 -2.05
N THR A 94 -2.87 -0.41 -1.20
CA THR A 94 -1.41 -0.62 -1.31
C THR A 94 -0.76 -0.89 0.05
N GLY A 95 0.57 -1.02 0.09
CA GLY A 95 1.33 -1.25 1.31
C GLY A 95 0.95 -2.56 2.01
N TYR A 96 0.82 -3.66 1.26
CA TYR A 96 0.38 -4.97 1.76
C TYR A 96 -1.00 -4.95 2.42
N GLY A 97 -1.90 -4.08 1.95
CA GLY A 97 -3.27 -3.96 2.49
C GLY A 97 -3.41 -2.97 3.65
N SER A 98 -2.34 -2.28 4.03
CA SER A 98 -2.37 -1.34 5.16
C SER A 98 -3.01 0.01 4.84
N LEU A 99 -3.04 0.40 3.57
CA LEU A 99 -3.60 1.68 3.13
C LEU A 99 -4.58 1.47 1.99
N THR A 100 -5.77 2.05 2.15
CA THR A 100 -6.82 2.05 1.13
C THR A 100 -7.36 3.46 1.01
N GLU A 101 -7.41 3.97 -0.22
CA GLU A 101 -8.02 5.24 -0.56
C GLU A 101 -9.04 5.02 -1.67
N SER A 102 -10.04 5.91 -1.77
CA SER A 102 -11.10 5.79 -2.77
C SER A 102 -11.44 7.12 -3.43
N PHE A 103 -11.99 7.03 -4.65
CA PHE A 103 -12.58 8.15 -5.35
C PHE A 103 -13.96 7.77 -5.87
N ARG A 104 -14.82 8.77 -6.00
CA ARG A 104 -16.21 8.59 -6.43
C ARG A 104 -16.29 8.40 -7.93
N VAL A 105 -17.17 7.50 -8.38
CA VAL A 105 -17.41 7.22 -9.79
C VAL A 105 -18.90 7.29 -10.07
N ILE A 106 -19.24 8.07 -11.10
CA ILE A 106 -20.59 8.21 -11.64
C ILE A 106 -20.56 7.66 -13.07
N ILE A 107 -21.39 6.68 -13.36
CA ILE A 107 -21.52 6.06 -14.69
C ILE A 107 -22.89 6.43 -15.25
N GLY A 108 -22.93 6.92 -16.48
CA GLY A 108 -24.15 7.34 -17.15
C GLY A 108 -24.26 8.85 -17.30
N GLU A 109 -25.48 9.32 -17.53
CA GLU A 109 -25.75 10.76 -17.62
C GLU A 109 -25.66 11.41 -16.23
N ILE A 110 -24.94 12.53 -16.16
CA ILE A 110 -25.00 13.44 -15.01
C ILE A 110 -26.28 14.24 -15.20
N PRO A 111 -27.25 14.22 -14.28
CA PRO A 111 -28.31 15.22 -14.32
C PRO A 111 -27.62 16.58 -14.20
N GLU A 112 -27.85 17.52 -15.12
CA GLU A 112 -27.30 18.88 -15.07
C GLU A 112 -27.73 19.61 -13.79
N VAL A 113 -27.06 19.33 -12.66
CA VAL A 113 -27.18 20.14 -11.46
C VAL A 113 -26.31 21.35 -11.70
N SER A 114 -26.95 22.37 -12.25
CA SER A 114 -26.64 23.79 -12.11
C SER A 114 -25.16 24.12 -11.90
N LYS A 115 -24.53 24.58 -12.98
CA LYS A 115 -23.46 25.59 -12.99
C LYS A 115 -23.31 26.25 -11.59
N PRO A 116 -22.18 26.09 -10.87
CA PRO A 116 -22.04 26.75 -9.59
C PRO A 116 -22.28 28.25 -9.80
N MET A 117 -23.26 28.75 -9.06
CA MET A 117 -23.62 30.16 -9.01
C MET A 117 -22.34 30.96 -8.77
N SER A 118 -22.17 32.01 -9.56
CA SER A 118 -21.10 33.00 -9.55
C SER A 118 -20.32 33.10 -8.23
N VAL A 119 -18.99 33.08 -8.36
CA VAL A 119 -18.01 33.59 -7.41
C VAL A 119 -18.59 34.81 -6.67
N ILE A 120 -18.90 34.66 -5.38
CA ILE A 120 -19.03 35.80 -4.49
C ILE A 120 -17.59 36.25 -4.23
N ASP A 121 -17.23 37.40 -4.81
CA ASP A 121 -15.95 38.07 -4.56
C ASP A 121 -15.92 38.51 -3.09
N VAL A 122 -15.24 37.72 -2.26
CA VAL A 122 -15.05 38.04 -0.84
C VAL A 122 -13.88 39.00 -0.75
N ASP A 123 -14.18 40.28 -0.53
CA ASP A 123 -13.19 41.35 -0.35
C ASP A 123 -12.30 41.08 0.87
N GLU A 124 -11.05 40.71 0.63
CA GLU A 124 -10.03 40.36 1.64
C GLU A 124 -9.51 41.57 2.46
N ARG A 125 -10.07 42.76 2.25
CA ARG A 125 -9.67 43.99 2.97
C ARG A 125 -10.20 44.11 4.39
N LEU A 126 -10.99 43.15 4.88
CA LEU A 126 -11.62 43.20 6.20
C LEU A 126 -10.97 42.29 7.26
N ALA A 127 -9.89 41.54 6.93
CA ALA A 127 -9.37 40.48 7.80
C ALA A 127 -8.22 40.87 8.75
N PHE A 128 -7.83 42.15 8.87
CA PHE A 128 -6.69 42.53 9.73
C PHE A 128 -7.05 43.54 10.82
N PRO A 129 -7.10 43.13 12.11
CA PRO A 129 -6.88 44.06 13.21
C PRO A 129 -5.36 44.27 13.39
N ASN A 130 -4.95 45.50 13.13
CA ASN A 130 -3.63 46.04 13.44
C ASN A 130 -3.57 46.35 14.95
N TYR A 131 -2.64 45.79 15.72
CA TYR A 131 -2.06 46.53 16.86
C TYR A 131 -0.73 45.98 17.42
N LYS A 132 0.27 46.87 17.31
CA LYS A 132 1.39 47.22 18.20
C LYS A 132 2.26 46.13 18.87
N GLN A 133 3.53 46.17 18.44
CA GLN A 133 4.71 46.00 19.28
C GLN A 133 4.62 46.84 20.55
N ASP A 134 4.86 46.23 21.70
CA ASP A 134 5.52 46.90 22.81
C ASP A 134 6.55 45.99 23.47
N ARG A 135 7.71 46.58 23.74
CA ARG A 135 8.85 45.97 24.45
C ARG A 135 8.57 46.08 25.95
N THR A 136 9.01 45.09 26.75
CA THR A 136 9.92 45.30 27.90
C THR A 136 10.09 44.05 28.79
N SER A 137 11.36 43.70 29.00
CA SER A 137 12.04 43.23 30.22
C SER A 137 11.37 42.28 31.23
N SER A 138 12.01 41.13 31.44
CA SER A 138 12.57 40.64 32.74
C SER A 138 13.51 39.47 32.40
N ARG A 139 14.85 39.61 32.47
CA ARG A 139 15.71 39.36 33.64
C ARG A 139 15.31 38.11 34.44
N ASP A 140 16.13 37.06 34.32
CA ASP A 140 16.92 36.41 35.38
C ASP A 140 17.76 35.32 34.66
N ASP A 141 19.05 35.56 34.42
CA ASP A 141 20.18 35.32 35.34
C ASP A 141 20.39 33.82 35.62
N TRP A 142 21.43 33.23 35.00
CA TRP A 142 22.32 32.20 35.55
C TRP A 142 23.54 32.07 34.63
N ASP A 143 24.67 32.57 35.15
CA ASP A 143 26.02 32.49 34.59
C ASP A 143 26.62 31.06 34.59
N ILE A 144 27.33 30.74 33.49
CA ILE A 144 28.71 30.17 33.36
C ILE A 144 29.08 28.94 34.23
N ASP A 145 29.50 27.79 33.68
CA ASP A 145 30.93 27.55 33.33
C ASP A 145 31.13 26.31 32.41
N PRO A 146 32.01 26.36 31.39
CA PRO A 146 32.33 25.23 30.51
C PRO A 146 33.66 24.57 30.91
N SER A 147 33.63 23.52 31.72
CA SER A 147 34.71 22.52 31.71
C SER A 147 34.28 21.17 32.29
N LYS A 148 34.22 20.14 31.44
CA LYS A 148 34.75 18.78 31.68
C LYS A 148 34.41 17.85 30.53
N ASN A 149 35.46 17.51 29.78
CA ASN A 149 35.52 16.40 28.83
C ASN A 149 35.78 15.08 29.61
N PRO A 150 35.98 13.95 28.93
CA PRO A 150 35.01 12.90 28.57
C PRO A 150 35.22 11.61 29.40
N ASP A 151 34.24 10.70 29.41
CA ASP A 151 34.51 9.25 29.34
C ASP A 151 33.20 8.45 29.23
N LYS A 152 33.03 7.73 28.11
CA LYS A 152 33.19 6.27 27.97
C LYS A 152 31.95 5.42 28.33
N ASN A 153 31.56 4.67 27.29
CA ASN A 153 31.22 3.25 27.34
C ASN A 153 29.93 2.83 28.06
N ARG A 154 28.93 2.49 27.24
CA ARG A 154 28.49 1.08 27.13
C ARG A 154 27.65 0.86 25.87
N LYS A 155 28.30 0.45 24.78
CA LYS A 155 27.68 -0.43 23.80
C LYS A 155 27.41 -1.76 24.52
N LYS A 156 26.16 -2.16 24.65
CA LYS A 156 25.82 -3.56 24.96
C LYS A 156 25.97 -4.34 23.66
N GLU A 157 27.15 -4.89 23.45
CA GLU A 157 27.32 -5.99 22.51
C GLU A 157 26.61 -7.21 23.11
N ILE A 158 25.53 -7.63 22.47
CA ILE A 158 24.91 -8.93 22.75
C ILE A 158 25.80 -9.95 22.05
N SER A 159 26.80 -10.45 22.77
CA SER A 159 27.58 -11.60 22.35
C SER A 159 26.72 -12.86 22.52
N PHE A 160 26.02 -13.24 21.45
CA PHE A 160 25.45 -14.58 21.33
C PHE A 160 26.60 -15.54 21.00
N SER A 161 27.15 -16.16 22.04
CA SER A 161 28.09 -17.28 21.87
C SER A 161 27.28 -18.48 21.37
N PHE A 162 27.40 -18.81 20.09
CA PHE A 162 26.87 -20.04 19.52
C PHE A 162 27.91 -21.15 19.68
N PRO A 163 27.68 -22.18 20.52
CA PRO A 163 28.45 -23.41 20.42
C PRO A 163 27.98 -24.22 19.20
N ASP A 164 28.96 -24.73 18.46
CA ASP A 164 28.93 -25.78 17.44
C ASP A 164 27.72 -25.83 16.47
N THR A 165 28.02 -25.23 15.30
CA THR A 165 27.48 -25.19 13.92
C THR A 165 26.47 -26.23 13.39
N PHE A 166 25.76 -27.02 14.19
CA PHE A 166 24.83 -28.04 13.68
C PHE A 166 23.42 -28.00 14.28
N ILE A 167 23.19 -27.33 15.42
CA ILE A 167 21.90 -27.34 16.12
C ILE A 167 20.90 -26.33 15.52
N LEU A 168 21.39 -25.15 15.11
CA LEU A 168 20.57 -24.08 14.56
C LEU A 168 19.81 -24.49 13.27
N PRO A 169 20.46 -25.09 12.24
CA PRO A 169 19.72 -25.49 11.03
C PRO A 169 18.73 -26.62 11.32
N LEU A 170 19.05 -27.55 12.22
CA LEU A 170 18.15 -28.63 12.61
C LEU A 170 16.88 -28.10 13.28
N LEU A 171 17.01 -27.10 14.16
CA LEU A 171 15.88 -26.47 14.84
C LEU A 171 14.99 -25.71 13.86
N ILE A 172 15.58 -25.02 12.87
CA ILE A 172 14.85 -24.33 11.81
C ILE A 172 14.08 -25.34 10.95
N ILE A 173 14.71 -26.44 10.56
CA ILE A 173 14.06 -27.51 9.79
C ILE A 173 12.89 -28.10 10.59
N LEU A 174 13.09 -28.40 11.87
CA LEU A 174 12.05 -28.92 12.76
C LEU A 174 10.86 -27.96 12.85
N LEU A 175 11.14 -26.67 13.04
CA LEU A 175 10.12 -25.62 13.08
C LEU A 175 9.30 -25.58 11.79
N VAL A 176 9.96 -25.61 10.63
CA VAL A 176 9.30 -25.62 9.31
C VAL A 176 8.42 -26.86 9.15
N VAL A 177 8.90 -28.03 9.57
CA VAL A 177 8.12 -29.29 9.52
C VAL A 177 6.88 -29.21 10.41
N VAL A 178 6.98 -28.67 11.62
CA VAL A 178 5.84 -28.50 12.53
C VAL A 178 4.80 -27.55 11.92
N ILE A 179 5.22 -26.43 11.34
CA ILE A 179 4.32 -25.48 10.66
C ILE A 179 3.60 -26.15 9.48
N LEU A 180 4.31 -26.98 8.71
CA LEU A 180 3.75 -27.71 7.58
C LEU A 180 2.72 -28.76 8.03
N LEU A 181 3.00 -29.49 9.13
CA LEU A 181 2.06 -30.45 9.71
C LEU A 181 0.79 -29.78 10.26
N VAL A 182 0.94 -28.66 10.97
CA VAL A 182 -0.18 -27.88 11.49
C VAL A 182 -1.05 -27.40 10.33
N THR A 183 -0.45 -26.77 9.33
CA THR A 183 -1.18 -26.23 8.18
C THR A 183 -1.89 -27.31 7.35
N PHE A 184 -1.30 -28.50 7.23
CA PHE A 184 -1.93 -29.67 6.61
C PHE A 184 -3.11 -30.19 7.44
N ALA A 185 -2.95 -30.33 8.76
CA ALA A 185 -4.01 -30.82 9.66
C ALA A 185 -5.26 -29.92 9.67
N PHE A 186 -5.08 -28.61 9.54
CA PHE A 186 -6.18 -27.65 9.50
C PHE A 186 -6.79 -27.45 8.11
N ASN A 187 -6.33 -28.19 7.08
CA ASN A 187 -6.82 -28.12 5.70
C ASN A 187 -6.88 -26.68 5.15
N LEU A 188 -6.03 -25.80 5.69
CA LEU A 188 -6.11 -24.34 5.51
C LEU A 188 -5.46 -23.90 4.19
N ILE A 189 -4.81 -24.83 3.50
CA ILE A 189 -3.96 -24.59 2.35
C ILE A 189 -4.41 -25.51 1.21
N HIS A 190 -4.77 -24.94 0.06
CA HIS A 190 -5.03 -25.72 -1.16
C HIS A 190 -3.80 -26.56 -1.53
N VAL A 191 -4.03 -27.81 -1.97
CA VAL A 191 -3.05 -28.87 -2.29
C VAL A 191 -1.79 -28.36 -3.02
N LEU A 192 -1.93 -27.33 -3.85
CA LEU A 192 -0.85 -26.68 -4.60
C LEU A 192 0.28 -26.11 -3.71
N TYR A 193 -0.06 -25.39 -2.64
CA TYR A 193 0.92 -24.73 -1.78
C TYR A 193 1.62 -25.72 -0.84
N GLY A 194 0.94 -26.80 -0.44
CA GLY A 194 1.56 -27.90 0.30
C GLY A 194 2.64 -28.60 -0.54
N ALA A 195 2.36 -28.85 -1.81
CA ALA A 195 3.34 -29.44 -2.74
C ALA A 195 4.58 -28.53 -2.92
N LEU A 196 4.38 -27.21 -3.03
CA LEU A 196 5.49 -26.25 -3.12
C LEU A 196 6.37 -26.26 -1.86
N ALA A 197 5.77 -26.25 -0.67
CA ALA A 197 6.51 -26.29 0.58
C ALA A 197 7.37 -27.56 0.72
N VAL A 198 6.81 -28.72 0.35
CA VAL A 198 7.55 -30.00 0.35
C VAL A 198 8.70 -29.98 -0.66
N SER A 199 8.50 -29.41 -1.85
CA SER A 199 9.57 -29.31 -2.86
C SER A 199 10.76 -28.47 -2.38
N ILE A 200 10.49 -27.34 -1.70
CA ILE A 200 11.52 -26.47 -1.13
C ILE A 200 12.28 -27.20 -0.02
N LEU A 201 11.57 -27.93 0.85
CA LEU A 201 12.18 -28.72 1.92
C LEU A 201 13.13 -29.79 1.38
N ILE A 202 12.72 -30.49 0.32
CA ILE A 202 13.56 -31.53 -0.33
C ILE A 202 14.82 -30.91 -0.92
N ILE A 203 14.71 -29.76 -1.60
CA ILE A 203 15.87 -29.07 -2.18
C ILE A 203 16.86 -28.67 -1.07
N ILE A 204 16.36 -28.09 0.03
CA ILE A 204 17.21 -27.71 1.18
C ILE A 204 17.91 -28.94 1.76
N LEU A 205 17.20 -30.05 1.94
CA LEU A 205 17.77 -31.29 2.45
C LEU A 205 18.82 -31.88 1.51
N MET A 206 18.59 -31.81 0.20
CA MET A 206 19.53 -32.27 -0.80
C MET A 206 20.81 -31.42 -0.80
N VAL A 207 20.68 -30.09 -0.77
CA VAL A 207 21.83 -29.16 -0.67
C VAL A 207 22.61 -29.44 0.61
N TYR A 208 21.93 -29.64 1.73
CA TYR A 208 22.56 -30.00 3.00
C TYR A 208 23.30 -31.34 2.93
N ALA A 209 22.70 -32.37 2.32
CA ALA A 209 23.33 -33.67 2.14
C ALA A 209 24.59 -33.59 1.27
N VAL A 210 24.57 -32.81 0.19
CA VAL A 210 25.74 -32.58 -0.67
C VAL A 210 26.83 -31.84 0.09
N MET A 211 26.49 -30.76 0.81
CA MET A 211 27.44 -30.02 1.64
C MET A 211 28.07 -30.90 2.71
N HIS A 212 27.27 -31.76 3.37
CA HIS A 212 27.77 -32.72 4.35
C HIS A 212 28.69 -33.76 3.70
N LEU A 213 28.34 -34.30 2.53
CA LEU A 213 29.15 -35.30 1.85
C LEU A 213 30.50 -34.71 1.42
N LEU A 214 30.52 -33.48 0.91
CA LEU A 214 31.75 -32.77 0.56
C LEU A 214 32.60 -32.46 1.80
N ALA A 215 31.99 -32.03 2.91
CA ALA A 215 32.70 -31.75 4.15
C ALA A 215 33.32 -33.01 4.80
N LYS A 216 32.80 -34.20 4.50
CA LYS A 216 33.34 -35.48 5.02
C LYS A 216 34.50 -36.04 4.17
N ASN A 217 34.70 -35.52 2.96
CA ASN A 217 35.67 -36.04 1.99
C ASN A 217 36.94 -35.15 1.86
N ASN A 218 37.08 -34.15 2.74
CA ASN A 218 38.29 -33.36 3.00
C ASN A 218 38.76 -33.65 4.43
#